data_AF-A0A151RQD9-F1
#
_entry.id   AF-A0A151RQD9-F1
#
_cell.length_a   1.000
_cell.length_b   1.000
_cell.length_c   1.000
_cell.angle_alpha   90.00
_cell.angle_beta   90.00
_cell.angle_gamma   90.00
#
_symmetry.space_group_name_H-M   'P 1'
#
loop_
_entity.id
_entity.type
_entity.pdbx_description
1 polymer ?
#
loop_
_entity_poly.entity_id
_entity_poly.type
_entity_poly.pdbx_seq_one_letter_code
_entity_poly.pdbx_strand_id
1 'polypeptide(L)' 'MKESEMVKEFSNKLLSIVNKVRLLGTKFFDTRIVQKILMTLPKRFESTISSFENSKDLSNITLVELMYALQT' A
#
# COMPACT_ATOMS: atom_id res chain seq x y z
N MET A 1 14.81 -14.02 5.89
CA MET A 1 13.39 -13.60 6.01
C MET A 1 12.75 -13.78 4.66
N LYS A 2 11.58 -14.42 4.59
CA LYS A 2 10.87 -14.59 3.31
C LYS A 2 10.32 -13.22 2.86
N GLU A 3 10.23 -12.97 1.56
CA GLU A 3 9.75 -11.68 1.05
C GLU A 3 8.31 -11.37 1.49
N SER A 4 7.46 -12.39 1.56
CA SER A 4 6.10 -12.30 2.08
C SER A 4 6.03 -11.86 3.55
N GLU A 5 7.02 -12.26 4.37
CA GLU A 5 7.18 -11.81 5.75
C GLU A 5 7.47 -10.30 5.79
N MET A 6 8.36 -9.82 4.91
CA MET A 6 8.73 -8.40 4.85
C MET A 6 7.56 -7.51 4.39
N VAL A 7 6.81 -7.94 3.38
CA VAL A 7 5.61 -7.22 2.91
C VAL A 7 4.56 -7.17 4.01
N LYS A 8 4.28 -8.30 4.66
CA LYS A 8 3.31 -8.36 5.76
C LYS A 8 3.71 -7.46 6.93
N GLU A 9 4.99 -7.45 7.30
CA GLU A 9 5.49 -6.60 8.38
C GLU A 9 5.39 -5.10 8.03
N PHE A 10 5.68 -4.74 6.78
CA PHE A 10 5.52 -3.38 6.27
C PHE A 10 4.05 -2.95 6.28
N SER A 11 3.15 -3.78 5.74
CA SER A 11 1.70 -3.52 5.72
C SER A 11 1.14 -3.33 7.12
N ASN A 12 1.57 -4.16 8.09
CA ASN A 12 1.14 -4.04 9.48
C ASN A 12 1.60 -2.72 10.13
N LYS A 13 2.86 -2.31 9.91
CA LYS A 13 3.39 -1.03 10.40
C LYS A 13 2.61 0.14 9.82
N LEU A 14 2.32 0.10 8.52
CA LEU A 14 1.56 1.14 7.85
C LEU A 14 0.12 1.25 8.38
N LEU A 15 -0.56 0.11 8.53
CA LEU A 15 -1.93 0.07 9.07
C LEU A 15 -1.99 0.61 10.50
N SER A 16 -0.97 0.32 11.32
CA SER A 16 -0.84 0.89 12.67
C SER A 16 -0.76 2.42 12.65
N ILE A 17 0.02 3.00 11.73
CA ILE A 17 0.13 4.45 11.56
C ILE A 17 -1.20 5.05 11.11
N VAL A 18 -1.84 4.45 10.09
CA VAL A 18 -3.15 4.87 9.58
C VAL A 18 -4.19 4.90 10.69
N ASN A 19 -4.24 3.85 11.51
CA ASN A 19 -5.18 3.76 12.63
C ASN A 19 -4.92 4.84 13.68
N LYS A 20 -3.65 5.13 14.01
CA LYS A 20 -3.29 6.24 14.91
C LYS A 20 -3.75 7.59 14.36
N VAL A 21 -3.54 7.86 13.07
CA VAL A 21 -3.98 9.11 12.43
C VAL A 21 -5.50 9.25 12.46
N ARG A 22 -6.23 8.15 12.21
CA ARG A 22 -7.70 8.13 12.28
C ARG A 22 -8.23 8.37 13.70
N LEU A 23 -7.58 7.80 14.71
CA LEU A 23 -7.92 8.03 16.13
C LEU A 23 -7.75 9.49 16.55
N LEU A 24 -6.82 10.22 15.93
CA LEU A 24 -6.63 11.66 16.15
C LEU A 24 -7.68 12.53 15.44
N GLY A 25 -8.75 11.94 14.90
CA GLY A 25 -9.83 12.66 14.21
C GLY A 25 -9.45 13.20 12.84
N THR A 26 -8.27 12.86 12.33
CA THR A 26 -7.83 13.30 11.01
C THR A 26 -8.39 12.36 9.94
N LYS A 27 -9.08 12.92 8.94
CA LYS A 27 -9.50 12.15 7.77
C LYS A 27 -8.26 11.74 6.98
N PHE A 28 -7.97 10.44 6.98
CA PHE A 28 -6.90 9.84 6.21
C PHE A 28 -7.49 8.90 5.15
N PHE A 29 -7.63 9.46 3.95
CA PHE A 29 -8.25 8.78 2.81
C PHE A 29 -7.38 7.64 2.29
N ASP A 30 -8.01 6.53 1.92
CA ASP A 30 -7.32 5.34 1.41
C ASP A 30 -6.51 5.62 0.14
N THR A 31 -6.96 6.55 -0.71
CA THR A 31 -6.21 6.98 -1.90
C THR A 31 -4.83 7.54 -1.55
N ARG A 32 -4.75 8.36 -0.49
CA ARG A 32 -3.48 8.91 0.01
C ARG A 32 -2.57 7.82 0.59
N ILE A 33 -3.16 6.79 1.20
CA ILE A 33 -2.44 5.65 1.77
C ILE A 33 -1.83 4.82 0.63
N VAL A 34 -2.65 4.46 -0.36
CA VAL A 34 -2.25 3.72 -1.56
C VAL A 34 -1.10 4.42 -2.28
N GLN A 35 -1.21 5.72 -2.55
CA GLN A 35 -0.14 6.50 -3.18
C GLN A 35 1.15 6.49 -2.36
N LYS A 36 1.07 6.69 -1.04
CA LYS A 36 2.25 6.64 -0.16
C LYS A 36 2.92 5.27 -0.15
N ILE A 37 2.15 4.19 -0.18
CA ILE A 37 2.70 2.83 -0.27
C ILE A 37 3.46 2.68 -1.58
N LEU A 38 2.81 2.94 -2.72
CA LEU A 38 3.42 2.79 -4.04
C LEU A 38 4.74 3.56 -4.16
N MET A 39 4.79 4.79 -3.63
CA MET A 39 6.00 5.62 -3.58
C MET A 39 7.13 5.09 -2.68
N THR A 40 6.80 4.29 -1.66
CA THR A 40 7.78 3.81 -0.66
C THR A 40 8.22 2.37 -0.89
N LEU A 41 7.59 1.68 -1.85
CA LEU A 41 7.95 0.30 -2.19
C LEU A 41 9.37 0.21 -2.79
N PRO A 42 10.13 -0.85 -2.47
CA PRO A 42 11.41 -1.10 -3.12
C PRO A 42 11.28 -1.33 -4.63
N LYS A 43 12.34 -1.01 -5.40
CA LYS A 43 12.40 -1.18 -6.87
C LYS A 43 11.99 -2.57 -7.39
N ARG A 44 12.13 -3.63 -6.62
CA ARG A 44 11.69 -4.97 -7.05
C ARG A 44 10.17 -5.07 -7.32
N PHE A 45 9.36 -4.16 -6.75
CA PHE A 45 7.91 -4.08 -7.00
C PHE A 45 7.56 -3.19 -8.19
N GLU A 46 8.54 -2.64 -8.91
CA GLU A 46 8.33 -1.70 -10.02
C GLU A 46 7.47 -2.30 -11.15
N SER A 47 7.59 -3.62 -11.39
CA SER A 47 6.72 -4.34 -12.33
C SER A 47 5.25 -4.35 -11.86
N THR A 48 5.01 -4.65 -10.59
CA THR A 48 3.67 -4.64 -9.99
C THR A 48 3.08 -3.23 -10.00
N ILE A 49 3.87 -2.22 -9.66
CA ILE A 49 3.47 -0.80 -9.69
C ILE A 49 3.10 -0.38 -11.12
N SER A 50 3.96 -0.69 -12.10
CA SER A 50 3.70 -0.40 -13.51
C SER A 50 2.43 -1.10 -14.02
N SER A 51 2.17 -2.33 -13.59
CA SER A 51 0.95 -3.06 -13.93
C SER A 51 -0.30 -2.35 -13.37
N PHE A 52 -0.22 -1.84 -12.14
CA PHE A 52 -1.30 -1.05 -11.54
C PHE A 52 -1.53 0.26 -12.30
N GLU A 53 -0.48 1.03 -12.57
CA GLU A 53 -0.57 2.31 -13.30
C GLU A 53 -1.15 2.14 -14.71
N ASN A 54 -0.82 1.04 -15.39
CA ASN A 54 -1.30 0.78 -16.75
C ASN A 54 -2.73 0.19 -16.79
N SER A 55 -3.16 -0.51 -15.73
CA SER A 55 -4.46 -1.21 -15.72
C SER A 55 -5.59 -0.42 -15.07
N LYS A 56 -5.29 0.48 -14.13
CA LYS A 56 -6.29 1.26 -13.39
C LYS A 56 -5.75 2.65 -13.04
N ASP A 57 -6.64 3.62 -12.91
CA ASP A 57 -6.31 4.88 -12.25
C ASP A 57 -5.90 4.57 -10.79
N LEU A 58 -4.75 5.09 -10.36
CA LEU A 58 -4.26 4.95 -8.99
C LEU A 58 -5.25 5.50 -7.95
N SER A 59 -6.13 6.43 -8.34
CA SER A 59 -7.20 6.93 -7.47
C SER A 59 -8.31 5.90 -7.21
N ASN A 60 -8.43 4.87 -8.05
CA ASN A 60 -9.47 3.86 -8.01
C ASN A 60 -8.99 2.54 -7.38
N ILE A 61 -7.70 2.42 -7.07
CA ILE A 61 -7.15 1.24 -6.40
C ILE A 61 -7.52 1.28 -4.93
N THR A 62 -8.14 0.21 -4.46
CA THR A 62 -8.42 0.05 -3.04
C THR A 62 -7.18 -0.45 -2.29
N LEU A 63 -7.09 -0.12 -1.00
CA LEU A 63 -6.00 -0.60 -0.15
C LEU A 63 -5.91 -2.14 -0.13
N VAL A 64 -7.07 -2.82 -0.17
CA VAL A 64 -7.15 -4.29 -0.15
C VAL A 64 -6.55 -4.90 -1.42
N GLU A 65 -6.90 -4.38 -2.59
CA GLU A 65 -6.34 -4.84 -3.87
C GLU A 65 -4.82 -4.67 -3.92
N LEU A 66 -4.32 -3.53 -3.46
CA LEU A 66 -2.89 -3.27 -3.40
C LEU A 66 -2.18 -4.28 -2.47
N MET A 67 -2.72 -4.54 -1.28
CA MET A 67 -2.12 -5.51 -0.35
C MET A 67 -2.08 -6.93 -0.91
N TYR A 68 -3.11 -7.33 -1.66
CA TYR A 68 -3.16 -8.65 -2.28
C TYR A 68 -2.06 -8.80 -3.35
N ALA A 69 -1.92 -7.81 -4.23
CA ALA A 69 -0.93 -7.84 -5.31
C ALA A 69 0.53 -7.77 -4.83
N LEU A 70 0.78 -7.21 -3.63
CA LEU A 70 2.12 -7.18 -3.03
C LEU A 70 2.47 -8.49 -2.30
N GLN A 71 1.49 -9.35 -2.00
CA GLN A 71 1.72 -10.63 -1.33
C GLN A 71 2.01 -11.79 -2.29
N THR A 72 1.62 -11.65 -3.57
CA THR A 72 2.01 -12.54 -4.68
C THR A 72 3.47 -12.38 -5.06
#